data_AF-A0A643ESP3-F1
#
_entry.id   AF-A0A643ESP3-F1
#
_cell.length_a   1.000
_cell.length_b   1.000
_cell.length_c   1.000
_cell.angle_alpha   90.00
_cell.angle_beta   90.00
_cell.angle_gamma   90.00
#
_symmetry.space_group_name_H-M   'P 1'
#
loop_
_entity.id
_entity.type
_entity.pdbx_description
1 polymer ?
#
loop_
_entity_poly.entity_id
_entity_poly.type
_entity_poly.pdbx_seq_one_letter_code
_entity_poly.pdbx_strand_id
1 'polypeptide(L)'
;MFSNMTIRLRLGLMMAGIGVLAVIVGVTGLVGMRHANTRLQDTYAVQLAGAVALADSDSNLLSARIVLDRAAMAPGAPGMDKTIERARMFLDKSDAAWKRYRALPTSSEERALADEADGLRNTFVRDGAEVLMRAVQAG
;
A
#
# COMPACT_ATOMS: atom_id res chain seq x y z
N MET A 1 -62.86 8.14 16.94
CA MET A 1 -63.28 6.88 17.61
C MET A 1 -62.20 6.32 18.53
N PHE A 2 -61.62 7.12 19.46
CA PHE A 2 -60.63 6.65 20.44
C PHE A 2 -60.88 7.23 21.84
N SER A 3 -62.15 7.37 22.24
CA SER A 3 -62.50 8.16 23.42
C SER A 3 -62.41 7.42 24.76
N ASN A 4 -62.17 6.10 24.79
CA ASN A 4 -62.14 5.32 26.03
C ASN A 4 -60.87 4.46 26.16
N MET A 5 -59.71 5.04 25.86
CA MET A 5 -58.43 4.35 26.06
C MET A 5 -58.06 4.39 27.54
N THR A 6 -58.19 3.26 28.24
CA THR A 6 -57.81 3.14 29.66
C THR A 6 -56.35 3.55 29.84
N ILE A 7 -56.03 4.26 30.92
CA ILE A 7 -54.69 4.81 31.22
C ILE A 7 -53.58 3.75 31.04
N ARG A 8 -53.90 2.48 31.32
CA ARG A 8 -53.02 1.33 31.12
C ARG A 8 -52.61 1.11 29.66
N LEU A 9 -53.52 1.29 28.69
CA LEU A 9 -53.23 1.12 27.27
C LEU A 9 -52.34 2.25 26.72
N ARG A 10 -52.56 3.49 27.20
CA ARG A 10 -51.71 4.63 26.84
C ARG A 10 -50.29 4.47 27.38
N LEU A 11 -50.15 3.96 28.62
CA LEU A 11 -48.85 3.69 29.24
C LEU A 11 -48.10 2.55 28.54
N GLY A 12 -48.79 1.46 28.18
CA GLY A 12 -48.21 0.36 27.41
C GLY A 12 -47.73 0.80 26.01
N LEU A 13 -48.48 1.67 25.34
CA LEU A 13 -48.12 2.20 24.03
C LEU A 13 -46.85 3.07 24.09
N MET A 14 -46.70 3.90 25.13
CA MET A 14 -45.49 4.69 25.36
C MET A 14 -44.27 3.80 25.63
N MET A 15 -44.40 2.79 26.49
CA MET A 15 -43.31 1.87 26.81
C MET A 15 -42.87 1.06 25.57
N ALA A 16 -43.83 0.61 24.76
CA ALA A 16 -43.53 -0.05 23.49
C ALA A 16 -42.82 0.90 22.51
N GLY A 17 -43.28 2.15 22.41
CA GLY A 17 -42.63 3.16 21.56
C GLY A 17 -41.18 3.44 21.96
N ILE A 18 -40.90 3.57 23.26
CA ILE A 18 -39.53 3.74 23.78
C ILE A 18 -38.68 2.50 23.48
N GLY A 19 -39.22 1.30 23.65
CA GLY A 19 -38.53 0.05 23.33
C GLY A 19 -38.18 -0.05 21.84
N VAL A 20 -39.10 0.30 20.95
CA VAL A 20 -38.86 0.32 19.49
C VAL A 20 -37.77 1.33 19.13
N LEU A 21 -37.81 2.53 19.70
CA LEU A 21 -36.77 3.54 19.48
C LEU A 21 -35.39 3.05 19.96
N ALA A 22 -35.32 2.40 21.13
CA ALA A 22 -34.08 1.82 21.64
C ALA A 22 -33.50 0.74 20.70
N VAL A 23 -34.37 -0.13 20.14
CA VAL A 23 -33.95 -1.13 19.15
C VAL A 23 -33.43 -0.47 17.87
N ILE A 24 -34.12 0.55 17.35
CA ILE A 24 -33.68 1.29 16.16
C ILE A 24 -32.31 1.93 16.39
N VAL A 25 -32.12 2.62 17.53
CA VAL A 25 -30.84 3.23 17.88
C VAL A 25 -29.74 2.18 18.06
N GLY A 26 -30.04 1.07 18.74
CA GLY A 26 -29.09 -0.03 18.94
C GLY A 26 -28.65 -0.68 17.63
N VAL A 27 -29.60 -0.98 16.73
CA VAL A 27 -29.30 -1.55 15.40
C VAL A 27 -28.50 -0.56 14.55
N THR A 28 -28.88 0.72 14.55
CA THR A 28 -28.16 1.76 13.80
C THR A 28 -26.74 1.94 14.34
N GLY A 29 -26.55 1.88 15.66
CA GLY A 29 -25.23 1.90 16.30
C GLY A 29 -24.39 0.68 15.91
N LEU A 30 -24.97 -0.52 15.92
CA LEU A 30 -24.28 -1.75 15.49
C LEU A 30 -23.88 -1.71 14.01
N VAL A 31 -24.77 -1.22 13.14
CA VAL A 31 -24.49 -1.06 11.70
C VAL A 31 -23.42 0.01 11.48
N GLY A 32 -23.51 1.14 12.19
CA GLY A 32 -22.50 2.20 12.16
C GLY A 32 -21.12 1.71 12.60
N MET A 33 -21.04 0.93 13.67
CA MET A 33 -19.79 0.31 14.14
C MET A 33 -19.24 -0.72 13.14
N ARG A 34 -20.11 -1.54 12.53
CA ARG A 34 -19.68 -2.47 11.47
C ARG A 34 -19.15 -1.72 10.24
N HIS A 35 -19.79 -0.64 9.82
CA HIS A 35 -19.32 0.19 8.70
C HIS A 35 -18.03 0.95 9.00
N ALA A 36 -17.84 1.43 10.23
CA ALA A 36 -16.58 2.04 10.66
C ALA A 36 -15.44 1.00 10.67
N ASN A 37 -15.71 -0.21 11.16
CA ASN A 37 -14.70 -1.26 11.25
C ASN A 37 -14.25 -1.79 9.87
N THR A 38 -15.17 -1.94 8.91
CA THR A 38 -14.83 -2.35 7.54
C THR A 38 -14.04 -1.29 6.78
N ARG A 39 -14.37 0.00 6.95
CA ARG A 39 -13.62 1.10 6.29
C ARG A 39 -12.20 1.26 6.85
N LEU A 40 -12.01 1.00 8.14
CA LEU A 40 -10.69 1.03 8.76
C LEU A 40 -9.83 -0.14 8.27
N GLN A 41 -10.36 -1.36 8.25
CA GLN A 41 -9.59 -2.53 7.79
C GLN A 41 -9.17 -2.41 6.32
N ASP A 42 -10.07 -1.97 5.42
CA ASP A 42 -9.73 -1.87 4.00
C ASP A 42 -8.71 -0.76 3.70
N THR A 43 -8.83 0.39 4.37
CA THR A 43 -7.90 1.52 4.16
C THR A 43 -6.52 1.22 4.73
N TYR A 44 -6.44 0.67 5.95
CA TYR A 44 -5.17 0.31 6.56
C TYR A 44 -4.51 -0.89 5.86
N ALA A 45 -5.29 -1.86 5.37
CA ALA A 45 -4.74 -2.97 4.61
C ALA A 45 -4.11 -2.51 3.30
N VAL A 46 -4.74 -1.57 2.58
CA VAL A 46 -4.20 -1.01 1.33
C VAL A 46 -2.98 -0.13 1.60
N GLN A 47 -3.02 0.76 2.59
CA GLN A 47 -1.89 1.65 2.90
C GLN A 47 -0.68 0.88 3.45
N LEU A 48 -0.90 -0.12 4.30
CA LEU A 48 0.18 -0.96 4.80
C LEU A 48 0.78 -1.83 3.68
N ALA A 49 -0.05 -2.42 2.82
CA ALA A 49 0.42 -3.17 1.66
C ALA A 49 1.22 -2.26 0.71
N GLY A 50 0.78 -1.02 0.51
CA GLY A 50 1.48 -0.02 -0.31
C GLY A 50 2.82 0.37 0.28
N ALA A 51 2.87 0.68 1.58
CA ALA A 51 4.10 1.01 2.29
C ALA A 51 5.12 -0.15 2.27
N VAL A 52 4.65 -1.38 2.48
CA VAL A 52 5.51 -2.57 2.42
C VAL A 52 6.06 -2.79 1.01
N ALA A 53 5.22 -2.67 -0.02
CA ALA A 53 5.66 -2.81 -1.41
C ALA A 53 6.67 -1.73 -1.81
N LEU A 54 6.46 -0.49 -1.36
CA LEU A 54 7.37 0.62 -1.58
C LEU A 54 8.72 0.40 -0.87
N ALA A 55 8.69 -0.03 0.39
CA ALA A 55 9.89 -0.33 1.16
C ALA A 55 10.69 -1.52 0.58
N ASP A 56 10.00 -2.55 0.08
CA ASP A 56 10.64 -3.67 -0.63
C ASP A 56 11.26 -3.20 -1.95
N SER A 57 10.58 -2.31 -2.69
CA SER A 57 11.14 -1.69 -3.89
C SER A 57 12.43 -0.91 -3.62
N ASP A 58 12.42 -0.07 -2.58
CA ASP A 58 13.55 0.81 -2.24
C ASP A 58 14.74 0.02 -1.66
N SER A 59 14.48 -0.93 -0.76
CA SER A 59 15.54 -1.76 -0.17
C SER A 59 16.27 -2.63 -1.21
N ASN A 60 15.54 -3.17 -2.19
CA ASN A 60 16.14 -3.90 -3.31
C ASN A 60 16.91 -2.96 -4.24
N LEU A 61 16.41 -1.75 -4.50
CA LEU A 61 17.12 -0.76 -5.32
C LEU A 61 18.45 -0.33 -4.67
N LEU A 62 18.43 -0.08 -3.35
CA LEU A 62 19.63 0.23 -2.57
C LEU A 62 20.62 -0.95 -2.57
N SER A 63 20.11 -2.18 -2.44
CA SER A 63 20.95 -3.39 -2.53
C SER A 63 21.63 -3.49 -3.90
N ALA A 64 20.91 -3.22 -5.00
CA ALA A 64 21.49 -3.18 -6.34
C ALA A 64 22.58 -2.12 -6.43
N ARG A 65 22.33 -0.91 -5.93
CA ARG A 65 23.31 0.18 -5.91
C ARG A 65 24.57 -0.19 -5.14
N ILE A 66 24.45 -0.77 -3.95
CA ILE A 66 25.60 -1.21 -3.14
C ILE A 66 26.43 -2.26 -3.88
N VAL A 67 25.79 -3.20 -4.57
CA VAL A 67 26.49 -4.22 -5.36
C VAL A 67 27.24 -3.58 -6.53
N LEU A 68 26.62 -2.62 -7.20
CA LEU A 68 27.24 -1.88 -8.31
C LEU A 68 28.40 -0.98 -7.85
N ASP A 69 28.25 -0.28 -6.72
CA ASP A 69 29.31 0.54 -6.14
C ASP A 69 30.54 -0.32 -5.79
N ARG A 70 30.32 -1.52 -5.23
CA ARG A 70 31.40 -2.49 -4.97
C ARG A 70 32.06 -2.99 -6.25
N ALA A 71 31.28 -3.21 -7.31
CA ALA A 71 31.80 -3.61 -8.61
C ALA A 71 32.68 -2.51 -9.23
N ALA A 72 32.29 -1.25 -9.08
CA ALA A 72 33.04 -0.09 -9.55
C ALA A 72 34.36 0.15 -8.77
N MET A 73 34.42 -0.24 -7.50
CA MET A 73 35.63 -0.11 -6.67
C MET A 73 36.72 -1.15 -7.01
N ALA A 74 36.36 -2.28 -7.63
CA ALA A 74 37.28 -3.35 -7.97
C ALA A 74 37.05 -3.85 -9.41
N PRO A 75 37.26 -2.99 -10.44
CA PRO A 75 37.10 -3.38 -11.83
C PRO A 75 38.03 -4.55 -12.18
N GLY A 76 37.55 -5.51 -12.98
CA GLY A 76 38.32 -6.70 -13.36
C GLY A 76 38.47 -7.79 -12.28
N ALA A 77 37.84 -7.65 -11.10
CA ALA A 77 37.92 -8.68 -10.06
C ALA A 77 37.33 -10.03 -10.55
N PRO A 78 37.92 -11.17 -10.15
CA PRO A 78 37.39 -12.49 -10.53
C PRO A 78 35.95 -12.67 -10.05
N GLY A 79 35.05 -13.01 -10.97
CA GLY A 79 33.62 -13.17 -10.67
C GLY A 79 32.75 -11.93 -10.88
N MET A 80 33.25 -10.91 -11.61
CA MET A 80 32.51 -9.69 -11.93
C MET A 80 31.13 -9.94 -12.56
N ASP A 81 31.03 -10.92 -13.47
CA ASP A 81 29.77 -11.30 -14.09
C ASP A 81 28.69 -11.70 -13.07
N LYS A 82 29.08 -12.45 -12.03
CA LYS A 82 28.16 -12.85 -10.94
C LYS A 82 27.74 -11.67 -10.08
N THR A 83 28.62 -10.68 -9.92
CA THR A 83 28.31 -9.44 -9.19
C THR A 83 27.29 -8.61 -9.96
N ILE A 84 27.45 -8.50 -11.28
CA ILE A 84 26.52 -7.77 -12.15
C ILE A 84 25.18 -8.52 -12.26
N GLU A 85 25.20 -9.84 -12.40
CA GLU A 85 23.98 -10.66 -12.37
C GLU A 85 23.21 -10.47 -11.06
N ARG A 86 23.92 -10.38 -9.93
CA ARG A 86 23.32 -10.11 -8.62
C ARG A 86 22.73 -8.70 -8.53
N ALA A 87 23.40 -7.70 -9.07
CA ALA A 87 22.84 -6.35 -9.16
C ALA A 87 21.55 -6.33 -9.99
N ARG A 88 21.54 -7.02 -11.14
CA ARG A 88 20.36 -7.15 -12.00
C ARG A 88 19.20 -7.86 -11.31
N MET A 89 19.49 -8.94 -10.57
CA MET A 89 18.49 -9.64 -9.75
C MET A 89 17.82 -8.70 -8.74
N PHE A 90 18.58 -7.83 -8.08
CA PHE A 90 18.02 -6.86 -7.14
C PHE A 90 17.19 -5.78 -7.84
N LEU A 91 17.61 -5.31 -9.02
CA LEU A 91 16.81 -4.38 -9.84
C LEU A 91 15.47 -5.01 -10.26
N ASP A 92 15.47 -6.27 -10.67
CA ASP A 92 14.26 -7.00 -11.07
C ASP A 92 13.31 -7.21 -9.87
N LYS A 93 13.84 -7.49 -8.68
CA LYS A 93 13.05 -7.58 -7.44
C LYS A 93 12.44 -6.23 -7.07
N SER A 94 13.22 -5.15 -7.16
CA SER A 94 12.73 -3.79 -6.97
C SER A 94 11.59 -3.47 -7.94
N ASP A 95 11.73 -3.86 -9.22
CA ASP A 95 10.71 -3.61 -10.25
C ASP A 95 9.42 -4.39 -9.99
N ALA A 96 9.54 -5.64 -9.57
CA ALA A 96 8.41 -6.46 -9.19
C ALA A 96 7.66 -5.87 -7.98
N ALA A 97 8.38 -5.39 -6.96
CA ALA A 97 7.79 -4.74 -5.80
C ALA A 97 7.11 -3.40 -6.17
N TRP A 98 7.74 -2.61 -7.03
CA TRP A 98 7.17 -1.38 -7.56
C TRP A 98 5.86 -1.62 -8.35
N LYS A 99 5.82 -2.65 -9.20
CA LYS A 99 4.60 -3.07 -9.90
C LYS A 99 3.48 -3.47 -8.95
N ARG A 100 3.81 -4.15 -7.83
CA ARG A 100 2.83 -4.47 -6.78
C ARG A 100 2.27 -3.22 -6.12
N TYR A 101 3.12 -2.24 -5.79
CA TYR A 101 2.69 -0.94 -5.28
C TYR A 101 1.73 -0.24 -6.27
N ARG A 102 2.10 -0.20 -7.56
CA ARG A 102 1.30 0.43 -8.63
C ARG A 102 -0.06 -0.24 -8.88
N ALA A 103 -0.17 -1.54 -8.60
CA ALA A 103 -1.41 -2.29 -8.75
C ALA A 103 -2.44 -2.01 -7.64
N LEU A 104 -2.04 -1.37 -6.54
CA LEU A 104 -2.95 -1.02 -5.46
C LEU A 104 -3.85 0.17 -5.84
N PRO A 105 -5.07 0.24 -5.28
CA PRO A 105 -5.92 1.40 -5.44
C PRO A 105 -5.32 2.60 -4.68
N THR A 106 -4.91 3.62 -5.42
CA THR A 106 -4.32 4.86 -4.90
C THR A 106 -5.19 6.06 -5.25
N SER A 107 -5.05 7.15 -4.50
CA SER A 107 -5.68 8.43 -4.82
C SER A 107 -5.06 9.07 -6.08
N SER A 108 -5.73 10.06 -6.67
CA SER A 108 -5.19 10.79 -7.83
C SER A 108 -3.89 11.53 -7.51
N GLU A 109 -3.78 12.10 -6.30
CA GLU A 109 -2.57 12.78 -5.81
C GLU A 109 -1.40 11.80 -5.62
N GLU A 110 -1.65 10.66 -4.97
CA GLU A 110 -0.64 9.62 -4.80
C GLU A 110 -0.17 9.05 -6.16
N ARG A 111 -1.09 8.91 -7.12
CA ARG A 111 -0.74 8.45 -8.47
C ARG A 111 0.17 9.43 -9.21
N ALA A 112 -0.05 10.74 -9.07
CA ALA A 112 0.83 11.75 -9.66
C ALA A 112 2.25 11.68 -9.08
N LEU A 113 2.38 11.55 -7.75
CA LEU A 113 3.67 11.36 -7.10
C LEU A 113 4.35 10.05 -7.51
N ALA A 114 3.58 8.97 -7.64
CA ALA A 114 4.10 7.69 -8.11
C ALA A 114 4.58 7.75 -9.56
N ASP A 115 3.94 8.52 -10.44
CA ASP A 115 4.38 8.69 -11.83
C ASP A 115 5.69 9.51 -11.93
N GLU A 116 5.85 10.54 -11.09
CA GLU A 116 7.12 11.28 -10.99
C GLU A 116 8.25 10.36 -10.50
N ALA A 117 8.00 9.58 -9.43
CA ALA A 117 8.95 8.62 -8.90
C ALA A 117 9.32 7.53 -9.92
N ASP A 118 8.37 7.08 -10.74
CA ASP A 118 8.62 6.13 -11.83
C ASP A 118 9.58 6.74 -12.88
N GLY A 119 9.39 8.01 -13.24
CA GLY A 119 10.28 8.72 -14.15
C GLY A 119 11.72 8.80 -13.62
N LEU A 120 11.88 9.15 -12.33
CA LEU A 120 13.19 9.19 -11.68
C LEU A 120 13.84 7.80 -11.60
N ARG A 121 13.07 6.77 -11.25
CA ARG A 121 13.53 5.39 -11.19
C ARG A 121 14.01 4.90 -12.54
N ASN A 122 13.24 5.12 -13.60
CA ASN A 122 13.61 4.72 -14.96
C ASN A 122 14.87 5.44 -15.45
N THR A 123 15.01 6.72 -15.10
CA THR A 123 16.22 7.50 -15.38
C THR A 123 17.43 6.90 -14.66
N PHE A 124 17.31 6.58 -13.36
CA PHE A 124 18.39 5.94 -12.61
C PHE A 124 18.82 4.58 -13.19
N VAL A 125 17.85 3.73 -13.55
CA VAL A 125 18.15 2.39 -14.10
C VAL A 125 18.86 2.50 -15.45
N ARG A 126 18.30 3.29 -16.37
CA ARG A 126 18.84 3.44 -17.73
C ARG A 126 20.17 4.19 -17.76
N ASP A 127 20.24 5.34 -17.10
CA ASP A 127 21.37 6.26 -17.26
C ASP A 127 22.46 6.01 -16.22
N GLY A 128 22.11 5.42 -15.07
CA GLY A 128 23.06 5.09 -14.01
C GLY A 128 23.47 3.62 -14.02
N ALA A 129 22.53 2.73 -13.68
CA ALA A 129 22.83 1.33 -13.43
C ALA A 129 23.32 0.59 -14.69
N GLU A 130 22.63 0.72 -15.82
CA GLU A 130 23.01 0.06 -17.08
C GLU A 130 24.32 0.60 -17.67
N VAL A 131 24.60 1.89 -17.50
CA VAL A 131 25.86 2.49 -17.94
C VAL A 131 27.02 1.96 -17.10
N LEU A 132 26.86 1.92 -15.77
CA LEU A 132 27.89 1.41 -14.87
C LEU A 132 28.15 -0.09 -15.07
N MET A 133 27.09 -0.90 -15.22
CA MET A 133 27.23 -2.33 -15.51
C MET A 133 28.05 -2.58 -16.78
N ARG A 134 27.77 -1.81 -17.85
CA ARG A 134 28.54 -1.88 -19.10
C ARG A 134 29.99 -1.42 -18.93
N ALA A 135 30.22 -0.34 -18.20
CA ALA A 135 31.56 0.20 -17.97
C ALA A 135 32.44 -0.78 -17.17
N VAL A 136 31.86 -1.42 -16.14
CA VAL A 136 32.57 -2.40 -15.30
C VAL A 136 32.79 -3.74 -16.02
N GLN A 137 31.98 -4.08 -17.03
CA GLN A 137 32.23 -5.24 -17.92
C GLN A 137 33.32 -4.98 -18.97
N ALA A 138 33.48 -3.74 -19.39
CA ALA A 138 34.41 -3.37 -20.45
C ALA A 138 35.85 -3.11 -19.96
N GLY A 139 36.06 -2.97 -18.64
CA GLY A 139 37.36 -2.74 -17.99
C GLY A 139 37.91 -3.99 -17.32
#